data_AF-A0A8V8TMD0-F1
#
_entry.id   AF-A0A8V8TMD0-F1
#
_cell.length_a   1.000
_cell.length_b   1.000
_cell.length_c   1.000
_cell.angle_alpha   90.00
_cell.angle_beta   90.00
_cell.angle_gamma   90.00
#
_symmetry.space_group_name_H-M   'P 1'
#
loop_
_entity.id
_entity.type
_entity.pdbx_description
1 polymer ?
#
loop_
_entity_poly.entity_id
_entity_poly.type
_entity_poly.pdbx_seq_one_letter_code
_entity_poly.pdbx_strand_id
1 'polypeptide(L)'
;MLSEVLLVSAPGKVILHGEHAVVHGKVALAVSLNLRTFLRLQPHSNGKVDLSLPNIGIKRAWDVARLQSLDTSFLEQGDVTTPTSEQVEKLKEVAGLPDDCAVTERLAVLAFLYLYLSICRKQRALPSLDIVVWSELPPGAGLGSSAAYSVCLAAALLTVCEEIPNPLKDGDCVNRWTKEDLELINKWAFQGERMIHGNPSGVDNAVSTWGGALRYHQGKISSLKRVGGFPDCSQSCPSSSILSSVWTCLLFTLQVASSPDPADQHQSPSQYQGPCGWRQKQAAQVPRDRGPPPDLNRCHLPGV
;
A
#
# COMPACT_ATOMS: atom_id res chain seq x y z
N MET A 1 23.69 1.70 0.65
CA MET A 1 22.34 2.17 1.00
C MET A 1 21.98 3.28 0.04
N LEU A 2 20.86 3.17 -0.68
CA LEU A 2 20.46 4.14 -1.68
C LEU A 2 20.23 5.53 -1.05
N SER A 3 20.71 6.59 -1.71
CA SER A 3 20.55 7.98 -1.25
C SER A 3 19.44 8.73 -2.01
N GLU A 4 18.79 8.06 -2.96
CA GLU A 4 17.76 8.63 -3.82
C GLU A 4 16.36 8.49 -3.22
N VAL A 5 15.45 9.35 -3.65
CA VAL A 5 14.02 9.24 -3.31
C VAL A 5 13.40 8.09 -4.10
N LEU A 6 12.71 7.20 -3.40
CA LEU A 6 11.95 6.11 -4.02
C LEU A 6 10.46 6.44 -4.02
N LEU A 7 9.82 6.29 -5.18
CA LEU A 7 8.37 6.33 -5.33
C LEU A 7 7.91 4.94 -5.76
N VAL A 8 7.15 4.26 -4.92
CA VAL A 8 6.57 2.95 -5.23
C VAL A 8 5.06 3.03 -5.19
N SER A 9 4.40 2.16 -5.97
CA SER A 9 2.95 2.05 -5.91
C SER A 9 2.48 0.61 -6.11
N ALA A 10 1.41 0.24 -5.41
CA ALA A 10 0.77 -1.07 -5.51
C ALA A 10 -0.74 -0.91 -5.76
N PRO A 11 -1.35 -1.70 -6.67
CA PRO A 11 -2.79 -1.70 -6.88
C PRO A 11 -3.53 -2.42 -5.74
N GLY A 12 -4.82 -2.13 -5.59
CA GLY A 12 -5.73 -2.94 -4.77
C GLY A 12 -6.15 -4.24 -5.46
N LYS A 13 -7.10 -4.95 -4.85
CA LYS A 13 -7.72 -6.15 -5.42
C LYS A 13 -9.24 -6.08 -5.39
N VAL A 14 -9.86 -6.79 -6.33
CA VAL A 14 -11.27 -7.20 -6.25
C VAL A 14 -11.41 -8.67 -6.59
N ILE A 15 -12.35 -9.34 -5.94
CA ILE A 15 -12.74 -10.70 -6.30
C ILE A 15 -13.77 -10.56 -7.42
N LEU A 16 -13.51 -11.21 -8.56
CA LEU A 16 -14.42 -11.20 -9.70
C LEU A 16 -15.45 -12.32 -9.57
N HIS A 17 -15.00 -13.48 -9.07
CA HIS A 17 -15.84 -14.64 -8.80
C HIS A 17 -15.27 -15.48 -7.66
N GLY A 18 -16.15 -16.07 -6.86
CA GLY A 18 -15.81 -17.11 -5.88
C GLY A 18 -15.61 -16.61 -4.45
N GLU A 19 -16.17 -15.44 -4.13
CA GLU A 19 -16.12 -14.75 -2.83
C GLU A 19 -16.47 -15.68 -1.67
N HIS A 20 -17.58 -16.41 -1.79
CA HIS A 20 -18.03 -17.37 -0.78
C HIS A 20 -17.64 -18.82 -1.13
N ALA A 21 -17.46 -19.11 -2.42
CA ALA A 21 -17.14 -20.45 -2.91
C ALA A 21 -15.75 -20.89 -2.44
N VAL A 22 -14.82 -19.95 -2.26
CA VAL A 22 -13.46 -20.20 -1.77
C VAL A 22 -13.42 -20.82 -0.38
N VAL A 23 -14.36 -20.44 0.50
CA VAL A 23 -14.48 -20.97 1.87
C VAL A 23 -14.84 -22.47 1.85
N HIS A 24 -15.54 -22.91 0.80
CA HIS A 24 -15.89 -24.31 0.57
C HIS A 24 -14.88 -25.06 -0.33
N GLY A 25 -13.66 -24.54 -0.45
CA GLY A 25 -12.59 -25.16 -1.22
C GLY A 25 -12.79 -25.10 -2.74
N LYS A 26 -13.65 -24.21 -3.25
CA LYS A 26 -13.81 -23.98 -4.69
C LYS A 26 -12.82 -22.91 -5.19
N VAL A 27 -12.81 -22.72 -6.52
CA VAL A 27 -11.94 -21.73 -7.17
C VAL A 27 -12.48 -20.32 -6.95
N ALA A 28 -11.59 -19.38 -6.68
CA ALA A 28 -11.85 -17.95 -6.77
C ALA A 28 -10.91 -17.26 -7.75
N LEU A 29 -11.41 -16.19 -8.37
CA LEU A 29 -10.68 -15.33 -9.30
C LEU A 29 -10.57 -13.94 -8.68
N ALA A 30 -9.34 -13.52 -8.39
CA ALA A 30 -9.04 -12.19 -7.90
C ALA A 30 -8.29 -11.41 -8.98
N VAL A 31 -8.61 -10.13 -9.13
CA VAL A 31 -7.99 -9.25 -10.14
C VAL A 31 -7.51 -7.96 -9.49
N SER A 32 -6.42 -7.40 -10.05
CA SER A 32 -5.89 -6.10 -9.62
C SER A 32 -6.81 -4.96 -10.01
N LEU A 33 -7.01 -4.03 -9.09
CA LEU A 33 -7.83 -2.84 -9.28
C LEU A 33 -6.93 -1.60 -9.31
N ASN A 34 -7.10 -0.72 -10.31
CA ASN A 34 -6.21 0.44 -10.54
C ASN A 34 -6.32 1.60 -9.56
N LEU A 35 -6.93 1.40 -8.40
CA LEU A 35 -6.82 2.35 -7.30
C LEU A 35 -5.58 1.93 -6.53
N ARG A 36 -4.58 2.80 -6.53
CA ARG A 36 -3.24 2.46 -6.06
C ARG A 36 -2.96 3.09 -4.71
N THR A 37 -2.17 2.38 -3.93
CA THR A 37 -1.44 2.97 -2.80
C THR A 37 -0.08 3.40 -3.31
N PHE A 38 0.30 4.63 -3.00
CA PHE A 38 1.57 5.24 -3.33
C PHE A 38 2.37 5.45 -2.05
N LEU A 39 3.64 5.11 -2.10
CA LEU A 39 4.57 5.34 -1.02
C LEU A 39 5.77 6.10 -1.56
N ARG A 40 6.08 7.21 -0.89
CA ARG A 40 7.31 7.97 -1.06
C ARG A 40 8.23 7.64 0.10
N LEU A 41 9.46 7.25 -0.21
CA LEU A 41 10.51 7.04 0.77
C LEU A 41 11.69 7.93 0.42
N GLN A 42 12.14 8.73 1.38
CA GLN A 42 13.31 9.58 1.26
C GLN A 42 14.31 9.26 2.38
N PRO A 43 15.55 8.84 2.04
CA PRO A 43 16.61 8.69 3.03
C PRO A 43 16.96 10.05 3.65
N HIS A 44 17.14 10.09 4.97
CA HIS A 44 17.54 11.28 5.72
C HIS A 44 18.76 10.99 6.60
N SER A 45 19.40 12.04 7.11
CA SER A 45 20.58 11.96 7.99
C SER A 45 20.30 12.45 9.43
N ASN A 46 19.03 12.65 9.78
CA ASN A 46 18.59 13.24 11.04
C ASN A 46 18.52 12.26 12.23
N GLY A 47 18.88 10.98 12.03
CA GLY A 47 18.80 9.95 13.08
C GLY A 47 17.37 9.51 13.42
N LYS A 48 16.38 9.83 12.58
CA LYS A 48 14.96 9.55 12.84
C LYS A 48 14.31 8.79 11.69
N VAL A 49 13.28 8.05 12.04
CA VAL A 49 12.39 7.36 11.10
C VAL A 49 11.02 7.99 11.22
N ASP A 50 10.59 8.69 10.18
CA ASP A 50 9.33 9.39 10.07
C ASP A 50 8.34 8.57 9.23
N LEU A 51 7.11 8.40 9.74
CA LEU A 51 5.99 7.78 9.04
C LEU A 51 4.82 8.75 9.00
N SER A 52 4.39 9.15 7.81
CA SER A 52 3.20 9.96 7.58
C SER A 52 2.16 9.21 6.77
N LEU A 53 0.92 9.15 7.28
CA LEU A 53 -0.21 8.52 6.61
C LEU A 53 -1.35 9.55 6.46
N PRO A 54 -1.33 10.39 5.39
CA PRO A 54 -2.29 11.47 5.21
C PRO A 54 -3.76 11.01 5.15
N ASN A 55 -4.06 9.80 4.63
CA ASN A 55 -5.43 9.30 4.55
C ASN A 55 -6.10 9.10 5.91
N ILE A 56 -5.32 8.88 6.96
CA ILE A 56 -5.81 8.73 8.34
C ILE A 56 -5.35 9.88 9.26
N GLY A 57 -4.65 10.88 8.70
CA GLY A 57 -4.24 12.09 9.41
C GLY A 57 -3.16 11.89 10.47
N ILE A 58 -2.34 10.83 10.39
CA ILE A 58 -1.30 10.57 11.38
C ILE A 58 0.10 10.90 10.87
N LYS A 59 0.96 11.35 11.79
CA LYS A 59 2.40 11.43 11.60
C LYS A 59 3.09 10.94 12.87
N ARG A 60 4.03 10.01 12.72
CA ARG A 60 4.81 9.42 13.80
C ARG A 60 6.29 9.48 13.46
N ALA A 61 7.12 9.58 14.48
CA ALA A 61 8.56 9.65 14.33
C ALA A 61 9.21 8.86 15.47
N TRP A 62 10.23 8.06 15.14
CA TRP A 62 11.01 7.30 16.11
C TRP A 62 12.49 7.63 15.98
N ASP A 63 13.18 7.64 17.12
CA ASP A 63 14.63 7.80 17.16
C ASP A 63 15.31 6.47 16.81
N VAL A 64 16.21 6.50 15.83
CA VAL A 64 16.92 5.31 15.35
C VAL A 64 17.82 4.73 16.44
N ALA A 65 18.44 5.56 17.29
CA ALA A 65 19.30 5.09 18.37
C ALA A 65 18.48 4.29 19.40
N ARG A 66 17.25 4.72 19.71
CA ARG A 66 16.34 3.95 20.56
C ARG A 66 15.98 2.61 19.91
N LEU A 67 15.64 2.62 18.62
CA LEU A 67 15.28 1.40 17.89
C LEU A 67 16.46 0.42 17.77
N GLN A 68 17.68 0.92 17.59
CA GLN A 68 18.90 0.11 17.50
C GLN A 68 19.25 -0.55 18.82
N SER A 69 18.89 0.07 19.96
CA SER A 69 19.16 -0.47 21.29
C SER A 69 18.19 -1.58 21.72
N LEU A 70 17.11 -1.80 20.96
CA LEU A 70 16.12 -2.82 21.26
C LEU A 70 16.68 -4.21 20.98
N ASP A 71 16.39 -5.16 21.88
CA ASP A 71 16.60 -6.56 21.60
C ASP A 71 15.58 -7.03 20.54
N THR A 72 16.02 -7.15 19.29
CA THR A 72 15.18 -7.61 18.17
C THR A 72 15.06 -9.13 18.08
N SER A 73 15.58 -9.89 19.05
CA SER A 73 15.50 -11.36 19.09
C SER A 73 14.06 -11.89 19.02
N PHE A 74 13.08 -11.15 19.53
CA PHE A 74 11.66 -11.55 19.45
C PHE A 74 11.12 -11.57 18.01
N LEU A 75 11.80 -10.93 17.05
CA LEU A 75 11.48 -11.02 15.63
C LEU A 75 12.09 -12.28 14.98
N GLU A 76 12.99 -12.99 15.67
CA GLU A 76 13.58 -14.26 15.26
C GLU A 76 12.65 -15.43 15.56
N GLN A 77 11.58 -15.57 14.78
CA GLN A 77 10.83 -16.81 14.75
C GLN A 77 10.69 -17.28 13.31
N GLY A 78 11.49 -18.30 12.97
CA GLY A 78 11.45 -18.97 11.67
C GLY A 78 10.08 -19.56 11.40
N ASP A 79 9.53 -19.26 10.22
CA ASP A 79 8.31 -19.84 9.64
C ASP A 79 7.08 -19.99 10.55
N VAL A 80 7.01 -19.28 11.68
CA VAL A 80 5.85 -19.33 12.57
C VAL A 80 4.68 -18.69 11.84
N THR A 81 3.54 -19.37 11.86
CA THR A 81 2.33 -19.12 11.05
C THR A 81 1.41 -18.03 11.58
N THR A 82 1.64 -17.50 12.79
CA THR A 82 0.96 -16.29 13.31
C THR A 82 1.91 -15.40 14.12
N PRO A 83 1.73 -14.06 14.14
CA PRO A 83 2.48 -13.20 15.05
C PRO A 83 2.10 -13.53 16.50
N THR A 84 3.09 -13.84 17.34
CA THR A 84 2.88 -14.20 18.74
C THR A 84 2.39 -12.97 19.52
N SER A 85 1.50 -13.16 20.50
CA SER A 85 0.99 -12.08 21.36
C SER A 85 2.11 -11.25 21.99
N GLU A 86 3.20 -11.91 22.40
CA GLU A 86 4.42 -11.28 22.93
C GLU A 86 5.08 -10.31 21.92
N GLN A 87 5.15 -10.69 20.63
CA GLN A 87 5.73 -9.82 19.59
C GLN A 87 4.88 -8.55 19.44
N VAL A 88 3.56 -8.71 19.45
CA VAL A 88 2.62 -7.61 19.34
C VAL A 88 2.72 -6.67 20.54
N GLU A 89 2.86 -7.20 21.75
CA GLU A 89 3.03 -6.42 22.98
C GLU A 89 4.33 -5.61 22.97
N LYS A 90 5.48 -6.25 22.68
CA LYS A 90 6.76 -5.56 22.54
C LYS A 90 6.73 -4.47 21.47
N LEU A 91 6.13 -4.76 20.30
CA LEU A 91 5.98 -3.76 19.24
C LEU A 91 5.07 -2.59 19.65
N LYS A 92 4.05 -2.81 20.48
CA LYS A 92 3.21 -1.72 21.02
C LYS A 92 4.02 -0.81 21.96
N GLU A 93 4.84 -1.39 22.83
CA GLU A 93 5.73 -0.62 23.72
C GLU A 93 6.71 0.24 22.93
N VAL A 94 7.29 -0.32 21.86
CA VAL A 94 8.20 0.39 20.96
C VAL A 94 7.48 1.49 20.18
N ALA A 95 6.26 1.20 19.70
CA ALA A 95 5.46 2.16 18.96
C ALA A 95 5.09 3.39 19.79
N GLY A 96 4.99 3.26 21.12
CA GLY A 96 4.64 4.34 22.03
C GLY A 96 3.24 4.91 21.75
N LEU A 97 2.32 4.06 21.29
CA LEU A 97 0.97 4.46 20.92
C LEU A 97 0.10 4.63 22.18
N PRO A 98 -0.78 5.64 22.23
CA PRO A 98 -1.74 5.77 23.33
C PRO A 98 -2.76 4.62 23.29
N ASP A 99 -3.23 4.18 24.45
CA ASP A 99 -4.19 3.07 24.56
C ASP A 99 -5.51 3.32 23.81
N ASP A 100 -5.89 4.60 23.68
CA ASP A 100 -7.09 5.06 22.98
C ASP A 100 -6.88 5.31 21.47
N CYS A 101 -5.73 4.93 20.89
CA CYS A 101 -5.50 5.11 19.45
C CYS A 101 -6.46 4.27 18.60
N ALA A 102 -6.85 4.82 17.44
CA ALA A 102 -7.69 4.13 16.47
C ALA A 102 -7.08 2.79 16.07
N VAL A 103 -7.91 1.75 15.95
CA VAL A 103 -7.43 0.38 15.64
C VAL A 103 -6.66 0.33 14.32
N THR A 104 -7.09 1.11 13.33
CA THR A 104 -6.45 1.19 12.01
C THR A 104 -5.08 1.86 12.08
N GLU A 105 -4.93 2.91 12.89
CA GLU A 105 -3.64 3.55 13.16
C GLU A 105 -2.70 2.56 13.83
N ARG A 106 -3.19 1.88 14.88
CA ARG A 106 -2.40 0.92 15.64
C ARG A 106 -1.81 -0.16 14.75
N LEU A 107 -2.66 -0.82 13.96
CA LEU A 107 -2.23 -1.90 13.08
C LEU A 107 -1.28 -1.43 11.97
N ALA A 108 -1.52 -0.25 11.38
CA ALA A 108 -0.66 0.30 10.33
C ALA A 108 0.76 0.64 10.84
N VAL A 109 0.86 1.21 12.04
CA VAL A 109 2.13 1.54 12.70
C VAL A 109 2.86 0.25 13.13
N LEU A 110 2.14 -0.71 13.72
CA LEU A 110 2.73 -1.98 14.13
C LEU A 110 3.27 -2.77 12.93
N ALA A 111 2.53 -2.83 11.82
CA ALA A 111 2.98 -3.48 10.59
C ALA A 111 4.20 -2.77 9.99
N PHE A 112 4.23 -1.44 10.02
CA PHE A 112 5.40 -0.67 9.60
C PHE A 112 6.63 -0.99 10.43
N LEU A 113 6.54 -0.86 11.76
CA LEU A 113 7.67 -1.10 12.66
C LEU A 113 8.16 -2.55 12.58
N TYR A 114 7.24 -3.51 12.46
CA TYR A 114 7.58 -4.90 12.23
C TYR A 114 8.44 -5.05 10.97
N LEU A 115 7.96 -4.57 9.81
CA LEU A 115 8.70 -4.68 8.54
C LEU A 115 10.03 -3.92 8.57
N TYR A 116 10.03 -2.71 9.11
CA TYR A 116 11.22 -1.88 9.22
C TYR A 116 12.30 -2.58 10.06
N LEU A 117 11.98 -3.01 11.29
CA LEU A 117 12.93 -3.69 12.16
C LEU A 117 13.36 -5.04 11.57
N SER A 118 12.44 -5.80 10.98
CA SER A 118 12.73 -7.14 10.47
C SER A 118 13.55 -7.15 9.17
N ILE A 119 13.33 -6.17 8.29
CA ILE A 119 14.06 -6.05 7.01
C ILE A 119 15.41 -5.35 7.26
N CYS A 120 15.41 -4.22 7.97
CA CYS A 120 16.61 -3.42 8.19
C CYS A 120 17.59 -4.03 9.21
N ARG A 121 17.23 -5.07 9.97
CA ARG A 121 18.14 -5.73 10.94
C ARG A 121 19.44 -6.27 10.35
N LYS A 122 19.44 -6.62 9.06
CA LYS A 122 20.65 -7.12 8.39
C LYS A 122 21.68 -6.01 8.16
N GLN A 123 21.25 -4.76 8.21
CA GLN A 123 22.15 -3.62 8.12
C GLN A 123 22.89 -3.41 9.43
N ARG A 124 24.15 -2.96 9.33
CA ARG A 124 24.98 -2.66 10.52
C ARG A 124 24.39 -1.56 11.40
N ALA A 125 23.66 -0.64 10.80
CA ALA A 125 22.94 0.43 11.47
C ALA A 125 21.59 0.63 10.79
N LEU A 126 20.56 0.85 11.59
CA LEU A 126 19.22 1.15 11.12
C LEU A 126 19.21 2.49 10.35
N PRO A 127 18.54 2.57 9.19
CA PRO A 127 18.57 3.76 8.35
C PRO A 127 17.57 4.82 8.82
N SER A 128 17.93 6.10 8.71
CA SER A 128 16.98 7.20 8.95
C SER A 128 16.18 7.49 7.68
N LEU A 129 14.85 7.40 7.75
CA LEU A 129 13.97 7.41 6.58
C LEU A 129 12.76 8.31 6.82
N ASP A 130 12.34 9.07 5.81
CA ASP A 130 11.03 9.74 5.78
C ASP A 130 10.10 9.01 4.81
N ILE A 131 9.01 8.46 5.34
CA ILE A 131 8.06 7.62 4.61
C ILE A 131 6.69 8.27 4.63
N VAL A 132 6.13 8.52 3.45
CA VAL A 132 4.79 9.06 3.27
C VAL A 132 3.97 8.08 2.45
N VAL A 133 2.83 7.62 2.97
CA VAL A 133 1.94 6.70 2.26
C VAL A 133 0.57 7.30 2.04
N TRP A 134 0.17 7.40 0.78
CA TRP A 134 -1.13 7.90 0.36
C TRP A 134 -1.82 6.87 -0.55
N SER A 135 -3.12 6.64 -0.37
CA SER A 135 -3.89 5.66 -1.14
C SER A 135 -5.16 6.26 -1.72
N GLU A 136 -5.47 5.83 -2.94
CA GLU A 136 -6.76 6.05 -3.62
C GLU A 136 -7.83 5.06 -3.13
N LEU A 137 -7.43 3.97 -2.46
CA LEU A 137 -8.34 2.93 -2.00
C LEU A 137 -9.12 3.40 -0.77
N PRO A 138 -10.46 3.29 -0.77
CA PRO A 138 -11.25 3.53 0.43
C PRO A 138 -10.89 2.51 1.53
N PRO A 139 -10.54 2.96 2.74
CA PRO A 139 -10.20 2.06 3.84
C PRO A 139 -11.42 1.24 4.26
N GLY A 140 -11.22 -0.04 4.58
CA GLY A 140 -12.27 -0.92 5.10
C GLY A 140 -13.26 -1.47 4.06
N ALA A 141 -13.14 -1.11 2.77
CA ALA A 141 -14.05 -1.56 1.71
C ALA A 141 -13.75 -2.97 1.17
N GLY A 142 -12.85 -3.72 1.78
CA GLY A 142 -12.44 -5.04 1.30
C GLY A 142 -11.55 -5.03 0.05
N LEU A 143 -11.16 -3.86 -0.46
CA LEU A 143 -10.38 -3.70 -1.69
C LEU A 143 -8.87 -3.98 -1.54
N GLY A 144 -8.42 -4.47 -0.38
CA GLY A 144 -7.02 -4.85 -0.16
C GLY A 144 -6.07 -3.67 0.09
N SER A 145 -6.54 -2.58 0.70
CA SER A 145 -5.72 -1.41 1.00
C SER A 145 -4.54 -1.71 1.95
N SER A 146 -4.72 -2.62 2.92
CA SER A 146 -3.67 -3.05 3.85
C SER A 146 -2.59 -3.90 3.17
N ALA A 147 -2.99 -4.72 2.20
CA ALA A 147 -2.06 -5.50 1.40
C ALA A 147 -1.26 -4.59 0.46
N ALA A 148 -1.90 -3.64 -0.23
CA ALA A 148 -1.22 -2.65 -1.05
C ALA A 148 -0.23 -1.80 -0.22
N TYR A 149 -0.61 -1.43 1.00
CA TYR A 149 0.27 -0.78 1.98
C TYR A 149 1.50 -1.63 2.33
N SER A 150 1.28 -2.90 2.70
CA SER A 150 2.36 -3.82 3.08
C SER A 150 3.31 -4.13 1.92
N VAL A 151 2.79 -4.24 0.70
CA VAL A 151 3.58 -4.43 -0.53
C VAL A 151 4.44 -3.20 -0.83
N CYS A 152 3.88 -1.99 -0.74
CA CYS A 152 4.64 -0.75 -0.92
C CYS A 152 5.77 -0.64 0.11
N LEU A 153 5.48 -0.90 1.39
CA LEU A 153 6.48 -0.88 2.45
C LEU A 153 7.59 -1.89 2.22
N ALA A 154 7.25 -3.14 1.95
CA ALA A 154 8.22 -4.19 1.70
C ALA A 154 9.10 -3.84 0.49
N ALA A 155 8.52 -3.41 -0.62
CA ALA A 155 9.26 -3.03 -1.82
C ALA A 155 10.24 -1.89 -1.55
N ALA A 156 9.79 -0.82 -0.89
CA ALA A 156 10.63 0.34 -0.61
C ALA A 156 11.75 0.01 0.38
N LEU A 157 11.45 -0.68 1.49
CA LEU A 157 12.44 -1.05 2.50
C LEU A 157 13.49 -2.02 1.93
N LEU A 158 13.09 -3.03 1.17
CA LEU A 158 14.00 -3.98 0.55
C LEU A 158 14.93 -3.31 -0.47
N THR A 159 14.41 -2.33 -1.22
CA THR A 159 15.20 -1.55 -2.19
C THR A 159 16.20 -0.64 -1.49
N VAL A 160 15.79 0.10 -0.45
CA VAL A 160 16.70 0.96 0.34
C VAL A 160 17.78 0.16 1.06
N CYS A 161 17.40 -1.03 1.54
CA CYS A 161 18.34 -1.94 2.17
C CYS A 161 19.29 -2.63 1.19
N GLU A 162 19.13 -2.42 -0.12
CA GLU A 162 19.89 -3.07 -1.20
C GLU A 162 19.78 -4.60 -1.16
N GLU A 163 18.70 -5.13 -0.56
CA GLU A 163 18.35 -6.57 -0.63
C GLU A 163 17.79 -6.92 -2.01
N ILE A 164 17.27 -5.91 -2.72
CA ILE A 164 16.69 -6.01 -4.06
C ILE A 164 17.23 -4.84 -4.91
N PRO A 165 17.57 -5.04 -6.19
CA PRO A 165 18.00 -3.95 -7.06
C PRO A 165 16.91 -2.89 -7.28
N ASN A 166 17.32 -1.64 -7.48
CA ASN A 166 16.43 -0.59 -7.97
C ASN A 166 16.09 -0.88 -9.45
N PRO A 167 14.81 -1.03 -9.83
CA PRO A 167 14.44 -1.29 -11.21
C PRO A 167 14.52 -0.06 -12.12
N LEU A 168 14.54 1.16 -11.56
CA LEU A 168 14.70 2.37 -12.36
C LEU A 168 16.11 2.41 -12.94
N LYS A 169 16.20 2.39 -14.27
CA LYS A 169 17.43 2.71 -15.01
C LYS A 169 17.31 4.14 -15.54
N ASP A 170 18.45 4.75 -15.85
CA ASP A 170 18.51 6.09 -16.42
C ASP A 170 17.61 6.19 -17.68
N GLY A 171 16.57 7.03 -17.60
CA GLY A 171 15.62 7.28 -18.69
C GLY A 171 14.25 6.59 -18.57
N ASP A 172 14.06 5.65 -17.64
CA ASP A 172 12.75 5.00 -17.43
C ASP A 172 11.85 5.82 -16.50
N CYS A 173 10.61 6.10 -16.93
CA CYS A 173 9.62 6.78 -16.08
C CYS A 173 9.00 5.83 -15.04
N VAL A 174 8.82 4.56 -15.40
CA VAL A 174 8.20 3.53 -14.54
C VAL A 174 8.80 2.17 -14.87
N ASN A 175 9.20 1.40 -13.85
CA ASN A 175 9.67 0.03 -14.04
C ASN A 175 9.18 -0.91 -12.93
N ARG A 176 9.53 -2.20 -13.02
CA ARG A 176 9.13 -3.29 -12.11
C ARG A 176 10.33 -4.17 -11.77
N TRP A 177 10.26 -4.82 -10.62
CA TRP A 177 11.23 -5.80 -10.17
C TRP A 177 11.13 -7.13 -10.92
N THR A 178 12.19 -7.94 -10.81
CA THR A 178 12.23 -9.29 -11.39
C THR A 178 11.30 -10.25 -10.66
N LYS A 179 11.07 -11.45 -11.21
CA LYS A 179 10.14 -12.41 -10.60
C LYS A 179 10.63 -12.85 -9.22
N GLU A 180 11.92 -13.08 -9.08
CA GLU A 180 12.59 -13.51 -7.86
C GLU A 180 12.45 -12.46 -6.75
N ASP A 181 12.62 -11.20 -7.13
CA ASP A 181 12.44 -10.05 -6.24
C ASP A 181 10.98 -9.88 -5.81
N LEU A 182 10.04 -10.06 -6.73
CA LEU A 182 8.60 -9.99 -6.44
C LEU A 182 8.16 -11.09 -5.47
N GLU A 183 8.73 -12.29 -5.55
CA GLU A 183 8.48 -13.35 -4.55
C GLU A 183 8.94 -12.92 -3.15
N LEU A 184 10.09 -12.27 -3.04
CA LEU A 184 10.60 -11.75 -1.77
C LEU A 184 9.72 -10.62 -1.23
N ILE A 185 9.30 -9.68 -2.10
CA ILE A 185 8.38 -8.59 -1.74
C ILE A 185 7.05 -9.18 -1.24
N ASN A 186 6.48 -10.14 -1.97
CA ASN A 186 5.24 -10.80 -1.57
C ASN A 186 5.37 -11.53 -0.23
N LYS A 187 6.49 -12.22 0.00
CA LYS A 187 6.78 -12.91 1.27
C LYS A 187 6.81 -11.95 2.45
N TRP A 188 7.48 -10.80 2.33
CA TRP A 188 7.52 -9.79 3.37
C TRP A 188 6.17 -9.09 3.56
N ALA A 189 5.50 -8.73 2.47
CA ALA A 189 4.16 -8.15 2.51
C ALA A 189 3.15 -9.08 3.19
N PHE A 190 3.29 -10.40 2.99
CA PHE A 190 2.47 -11.40 3.68
C PHE A 190 2.66 -11.35 5.20
N GLN A 191 3.90 -11.18 5.69
CA GLN A 191 4.15 -11.03 7.12
C GLN A 191 3.53 -9.74 7.68
N GLY A 192 3.59 -8.65 6.93
CA GLY A 192 2.89 -7.40 7.26
C GLY A 192 1.37 -7.60 7.36
N GLU A 193 0.76 -8.27 6.40
CA GLU A 193 -0.67 -8.61 6.42
C GLU A 193 -1.04 -9.53 7.59
N ARG A 194 -0.16 -10.45 7.96
CA ARG A 194 -0.34 -11.32 9.13
C ARG A 194 -0.33 -10.51 10.42
N MET A 195 0.48 -9.46 10.50
CA MET A 195 0.47 -8.53 11.64
C MET A 195 -0.85 -7.76 11.76
N ILE A 196 -1.48 -7.42 10.63
CA ILE A 196 -2.72 -6.64 10.59
C ILE A 196 -3.96 -7.51 10.82
N HIS A 197 -4.05 -8.67 10.14
CA HIS A 197 -5.25 -9.52 10.08
C HIS A 197 -5.11 -10.85 10.82
N GLY A 198 -3.93 -11.19 11.32
CA GLY A 198 -3.65 -12.47 11.98
C GLY A 198 -3.44 -13.63 11.01
N ASN A 199 -4.52 -14.09 10.36
CA ASN A 199 -4.53 -15.25 9.46
C ASN A 199 -5.03 -14.92 8.03
N PRO A 200 -4.34 -14.05 7.27
CA PRO A 200 -4.65 -13.75 5.88
C PRO A 200 -4.41 -14.94 4.95
N SER A 201 -5.19 -15.02 3.87
CA SER A 201 -5.09 -16.09 2.86
C SER A 201 -3.90 -15.96 1.90
N GLY A 202 -3.26 -14.79 1.86
CA GLY A 202 -2.17 -14.48 0.94
C GLY A 202 -2.61 -13.99 -0.44
N VAL A 203 -3.92 -13.92 -0.72
CA VAL A 203 -4.45 -13.47 -2.02
C VAL A 203 -4.26 -11.98 -2.22
N ASP A 204 -4.50 -11.17 -1.19
CA ASP A 204 -4.55 -9.72 -1.30
C ASP A 204 -3.18 -9.13 -1.66
N ASN A 205 -2.14 -9.57 -0.95
CA ASN A 205 -0.75 -9.19 -1.19
C ASN A 205 -0.21 -9.82 -2.49
N ALA A 206 -0.63 -11.04 -2.83
CA ALA A 206 -0.29 -11.64 -4.13
C ALA A 206 -0.80 -10.81 -5.30
N VAL A 207 -2.07 -10.38 -5.26
CA VAL A 207 -2.65 -9.50 -6.27
C VAL A 207 -1.96 -8.15 -6.29
N SER A 208 -1.68 -7.58 -5.12
CA SER A 208 -0.99 -6.28 -5.03
C SER A 208 0.45 -6.35 -5.56
N THR A 209 1.12 -7.50 -5.45
CA THR A 209 2.52 -7.68 -5.88
C THR A 209 2.60 -7.96 -7.38
N TRP A 210 1.99 -9.06 -7.84
CA TRP A 210 2.10 -9.50 -9.24
C TRP A 210 1.11 -8.81 -10.16
N GLY A 211 -0.02 -8.36 -9.61
CA GLY A 211 -1.11 -7.79 -10.39
C GLY A 211 -1.75 -8.74 -11.38
N GLY A 212 -2.53 -8.18 -12.31
CA GLY A 212 -3.27 -8.94 -13.30
C GLY A 212 -4.38 -9.78 -12.67
N ALA A 213 -4.49 -11.05 -13.09
CA ALA A 213 -5.53 -11.97 -12.62
C ALA A 213 -4.94 -13.23 -11.98
N LEU A 214 -5.39 -13.54 -10.77
CA LEU A 214 -4.92 -14.65 -9.96
C LEU A 214 -6.07 -15.63 -9.69
N ARG A 215 -5.77 -16.90 -9.92
CA ARG A 215 -6.62 -18.02 -9.54
C ARG A 215 -6.19 -18.51 -8.16
N TYR A 216 -7.13 -18.51 -7.22
CA TYR A 216 -6.96 -19.12 -5.91
C TYR A 216 -7.74 -20.44 -5.84
N HIS A 217 -7.12 -21.48 -5.31
CA HIS A 217 -7.77 -22.76 -5.04
C HIS A 217 -7.09 -23.47 -3.85
N GLN A 218 -7.81 -23.65 -2.74
CA GLN A 218 -7.35 -24.39 -1.56
C GLN A 218 -5.92 -23.99 -1.11
N GLY A 219 -5.69 -22.69 -0.92
CA GLY A 219 -4.38 -22.16 -0.51
C GLY A 219 -3.32 -22.06 -1.62
N LYS A 220 -3.58 -22.59 -2.82
CA LYS A 220 -2.69 -22.47 -3.97
C LYS A 220 -3.08 -21.26 -4.81
N ILE A 221 -2.12 -20.37 -5.04
CA ILE A 221 -2.27 -19.18 -5.89
C ILE A 221 -1.53 -19.43 -7.20
N SER A 222 -2.19 -19.14 -8.33
CA SER A 222 -1.60 -19.27 -9.66
C SER A 222 -1.99 -18.08 -10.53
N SER A 223 -1.02 -17.51 -11.25
CA SER A 223 -1.32 -16.47 -12.23
C SER A 223 -2.02 -17.09 -13.43
N LEU A 224 -3.10 -16.45 -13.89
CA LEU A 224 -3.77 -16.85 -15.12
C LEU A 224 -2.94 -16.34 -16.31
N LYS A 225 -2.53 -17.26 -17.18
CA LYS A 225 -1.86 -16.90 -18.42
C LYS A 225 -2.78 -15.99 -19.24
N ARG A 226 -2.23 -14.87 -19.71
CA ARG A 226 -2.88 -14.04 -20.73
C ARG A 226 -3.21 -14.95 -21.92
N VAL A 227 -4.47 -15.00 -22.34
CA VAL A 227 -4.83 -15.73 -23.56
C VAL A 227 -4.14 -15.01 -24.72
N GLY A 228 -3.16 -15.67 -25.34
CA GLY A 228 -2.35 -15.10 -26.41
C GLY A 228 -3.19 -14.82 -27.63
N GLY A 229 -3.08 -13.60 -28.18
CA GLY A 229 -3.83 -13.21 -29.38
C GLY A 229 -3.89 -11.71 -29.66
N PHE A 230 -3.34 -10.85 -28.79
CA PHE A 230 -3.38 -9.42 -29.01
C PHE A 230 -2.02 -8.76 -28.80
N PRO A 231 -1.57 -7.92 -29.76
CA PRO A 231 -0.26 -7.28 -29.69
C PRO A 231 -0.16 -6.31 -28.52
N ASP A 232 1.03 -6.24 -27.91
CA ASP A 232 1.36 -5.22 -26.91
C ASP A 232 1.21 -3.82 -27.54
N CYS A 233 0.26 -3.04 -27.04
CA CYS A 233 0.17 -1.61 -27.33
C CYS A 233 1.22 -0.86 -26.48
N SER A 234 2.50 -1.10 -26.76
CA SER A 234 3.60 -0.23 -26.34
C SER A 234 3.93 0.84 -27.39
N GLN A 235 3.22 0.85 -28.54
CA GLN A 235 3.37 1.88 -29.56
C GLN A 235 1.99 2.31 -30.09
N SER A 236 1.74 3.63 -29.97
CA SER A 236 0.59 4.41 -30.47
C SER A 236 -0.77 4.20 -29.77
N CYS A 237 -1.24 5.24 -29.09
CA CYS A 237 -2.65 5.42 -28.73
C CYS A 237 -3.41 5.95 -29.95
N PRO A 238 -4.48 5.30 -30.42
CA PRO A 238 -5.57 5.98 -31.07
C PRO A 238 -6.71 6.18 -30.08
N SER A 239 -7.21 7.41 -30.05
CA SER A 239 -8.42 7.82 -29.36
C SER A 239 -9.64 6.97 -29.76
N SER A 240 -10.44 6.64 -28.75
CA SER A 240 -11.89 6.32 -28.78
C SER A 240 -12.31 4.89 -28.46
N SER A 241 -13.42 4.85 -27.70
CA SER A 241 -14.31 3.74 -27.38
C SER A 241 -13.96 2.83 -26.20
N ILE A 242 -14.76 3.00 -25.14
CA ILE A 242 -15.44 2.09 -24.17
C ILE A 242 -14.92 0.63 -23.94
N LEU A 243 -14.09 0.04 -24.80
CA LEU A 243 -13.40 -1.24 -24.57
C LEU A 243 -12.09 -1.11 -23.76
N SER A 244 -11.64 0.12 -23.52
CA SER A 244 -10.46 0.41 -22.68
C SER A 244 -10.63 -0.09 -21.23
N SER A 245 -11.83 -0.05 -20.66
CA SER A 245 -12.02 -0.19 -19.21
C SER A 245 -11.84 -1.62 -18.67
N VAL A 246 -11.98 -2.65 -19.50
CA VAL A 246 -11.71 -4.05 -19.11
C VAL A 246 -10.24 -4.43 -19.37
N TRP A 247 -9.59 -3.72 -20.29
CA TRP A 247 -8.23 -4.01 -20.75
C TRP A 247 -7.15 -3.41 -19.84
N THR A 248 -7.42 -2.27 -19.22
CA THR A 248 -6.46 -1.68 -18.28
C THR A 248 -6.27 -2.58 -17.04
N CYS A 249 -7.29 -3.36 -16.64
CA CYS A 249 -7.23 -4.33 -15.52
C CYS A 249 -6.08 -5.34 -15.58
N LEU A 250 -5.54 -5.63 -16.77
CA LEU A 250 -4.50 -6.63 -16.99
C LEU A 250 -3.06 -6.11 -16.86
N LEU A 251 -2.87 -4.81 -16.61
CA LEU A 251 -1.55 -4.18 -16.48
C LEU A 251 -1.27 -3.59 -15.09
N PHE A 252 -2.19 -3.68 -14.14
CA PHE A 252 -2.00 -3.09 -12.82
C PHE A 252 -1.20 -4.00 -11.91
N THR A 253 0.08 -3.70 -11.72
CA THR A 253 0.98 -4.44 -10.82
C THR A 253 1.78 -3.46 -9.96
N LEU A 254 2.58 -3.95 -9.02
CA LEU A 254 3.56 -3.14 -8.28
C LEU A 254 4.51 -2.42 -9.26
N GLN A 255 4.80 -1.14 -9.01
CA GLN A 255 5.63 -0.27 -9.85
C GLN A 255 6.51 0.66 -9.01
N VAL A 256 7.65 1.06 -9.56
CA VAL A 256 8.51 2.15 -9.06
C VAL A 256 8.57 3.27 -10.10
N ALA A 257 8.68 4.53 -9.67
CA ALA A 257 8.76 5.69 -10.55
C ALA A 257 9.86 6.67 -10.09
N SER A 258 10.42 7.43 -11.03
CA SER A 258 11.44 8.47 -10.76
C SER A 258 10.81 9.74 -10.18
N SER A 259 11.53 10.46 -9.31
CA SER A 259 11.11 11.76 -8.80
C SER A 259 11.37 12.88 -9.82
N PRO A 260 10.56 13.96 -9.86
CA PRO A 260 10.89 15.16 -10.65
C PRO A 260 12.11 15.91 -10.07
N ASP A 261 12.89 16.55 -10.95
CA ASP A 261 14.17 17.21 -10.64
C ASP A 261 14.06 18.36 -9.60
N PRO A 262 15.14 18.64 -8.82
CA PRO A 262 15.13 19.66 -7.76
C PRO A 262 15.05 21.12 -8.25
N ALA A 263 15.12 21.38 -9.56
CA ALA A 263 15.19 22.74 -10.12
C ALA A 263 13.88 23.54 -10.04
N ASP A 264 12.75 22.93 -9.71
CA ASP A 264 11.43 23.60 -9.61
C ASP A 264 11.07 24.11 -8.19
N GLN A 265 11.98 24.02 -7.21
CA GLN A 265 11.67 24.34 -5.80
C GLN A 265 11.69 25.84 -5.42
N HIS A 266 11.83 26.77 -6.38
CA HIS A 266 11.78 28.21 -6.12
C HIS A 266 10.43 28.85 -6.47
N GLN A 267 9.30 28.27 -6.03
CA GLN A 267 8.02 29.00 -6.01
C GLN A 267 7.23 28.69 -4.73
N SER A 268 6.72 29.76 -4.11
CA SER A 268 5.89 29.77 -2.90
C SER A 268 4.68 28.80 -2.97
N PRO A 269 4.15 28.32 -1.82
CA PRO A 269 3.30 27.11 -1.74
C PRO A 269 1.90 27.20 -2.36
N SER A 270 1.59 28.22 -3.14
CA SER A 270 0.25 28.50 -3.69
C SER A 270 0.12 28.29 -5.19
N GLN A 271 1.19 27.95 -5.92
CA GLN A 271 1.15 27.84 -7.39
C GLN A 271 1.99 26.69 -7.99
N TYR A 272 2.04 25.53 -7.34
CA TYR A 272 2.58 24.34 -8.01
C TYR A 272 1.54 23.75 -8.99
N GLN A 273 1.73 23.98 -10.29
CA GLN A 273 1.00 23.30 -11.37
C GLN A 273 1.85 22.13 -11.87
N GLY A 274 1.50 20.90 -11.48
CA GLY A 274 2.12 19.70 -12.06
C GLY A 274 1.75 19.49 -13.53
N PRO A 275 2.44 18.59 -14.26
CA PRO A 275 2.30 18.42 -15.73
C PRO A 275 0.91 17.96 -16.21
N CYS A 276 0.04 17.58 -15.28
CA CYS A 276 -1.35 17.20 -15.55
C CYS A 276 -2.30 17.92 -14.60
N GLY A 277 -2.42 19.25 -14.69
CA GLY A 277 -3.62 20.01 -14.28
C GLY A 277 -4.32 19.60 -12.97
N TRP A 278 -3.58 19.34 -11.90
CA TRP A 278 -4.13 18.98 -10.60
C TRP A 278 -4.72 20.23 -9.93
N ARG A 279 -6.04 20.41 -9.97
CA ARG A 279 -6.73 21.36 -9.09
C ARG A 279 -7.01 20.70 -7.75
N GLN A 280 -6.32 21.16 -6.70
CA GLN A 280 -6.81 21.10 -5.34
C GLN A 280 -8.18 21.80 -5.28
N LYS A 281 -9.28 21.05 -5.21
CA LYS A 281 -10.51 21.62 -4.66
C LYS A 281 -10.33 21.65 -3.15
N GLN A 282 -9.98 22.83 -2.62
CA GLN A 282 -10.22 23.12 -1.22
C GLN A 282 -11.71 22.85 -0.94
N ALA A 283 -11.98 21.91 -0.04
CA ALA A 283 -13.32 21.74 0.51
C ALA A 283 -13.64 23.03 1.28
N ALA A 284 -14.47 23.88 0.68
CA ALA A 284 -15.05 25.02 1.37
C ALA A 284 -15.80 24.50 2.60
N GLN A 285 -15.49 25.07 3.76
CA GLN A 285 -16.21 24.86 5.00
C GLN A 285 -17.70 25.15 4.77
N VAL A 286 -18.54 24.12 4.95
CA VAL A 286 -19.99 24.30 5.01
C VAL A 286 -20.32 24.99 6.33
N PRO A 287 -20.97 26.18 6.34
CA PRO A 287 -21.42 26.79 7.57
C PRO A 287 -22.50 25.92 8.21
N ARG A 288 -22.35 25.63 9.50
CA ARG A 288 -23.43 25.10 10.34
C ARG A 288 -24.46 26.21 10.53
N ASP A 289 -25.60 26.13 9.86
CA ASP A 289 -26.79 26.84 10.30
C ASP A 289 -27.95 25.85 10.49
N ARG A 290 -28.50 25.91 11.71
CA ARG A 290 -29.58 25.08 12.22
C ARG A 290 -30.91 25.61 11.70
N GLY A 291 -31.70 24.77 11.05
CA GLY A 291 -33.15 24.91 10.93
C GLY A 291 -33.82 23.64 11.45
N PRO A 292 -34.98 23.73 12.14
CA PRO A 292 -35.65 22.55 12.69
C PRO A 292 -36.21 21.68 11.56
N PRO A 293 -36.34 20.35 11.76
CA PRO A 293 -36.89 19.45 10.76
C PRO A 293 -38.41 19.70 10.57
N PRO A 294 -38.97 19.54 9.36
CA PRO A 294 -40.40 19.66 9.14
C PRO A 294 -41.14 18.42 9.68
N ASP A 295 -42.32 18.67 10.24
CA ASP A 295 -43.24 17.70 10.84
C ASP A 295 -43.66 16.57 9.87
N LEU A 296 -43.31 15.34 10.24
CA LEU A 296 -43.89 14.11 9.71
C LEU A 296 -45.26 13.88 10.37
N ASN A 297 -46.32 14.48 9.84
CA ASN A 297 -47.70 14.02 10.06
C ASN A 297 -48.68 14.75 9.12
N ARG A 298 -48.97 14.16 7.95
CA ARG A 298 -50.25 14.30 7.21
C ARG A 298 -50.22 13.43 5.95
N CYS A 299 -50.48 12.14 6.11
CA CYS A 299 -50.97 11.31 5.00
C CYS A 299 -52.49 11.47 4.94
N HIS A 300 -52.98 12.35 4.06
CA HIS A 300 -54.38 12.33 3.63
C HIS A 300 -54.47 11.44 2.38
N LEU A 301 -55.21 10.33 2.50
CA LEU A 301 -55.79 9.60 1.38
C LEU A 301 -56.92 10.43 0.76
N PRO A 302 -57.05 10.46 -0.57
CA PRO A 302 -58.35 10.58 -1.20
C PRO A 302 -58.66 9.31 -1.97
N GLY A 303 -59.76 8.66 -1.60
CA GLY A 303 -60.47 7.76 -2.49
C GLY A 303 -61.36 8.57 -3.43
N VAL A 304 -61.43 8.13 -4.68
CA VAL A 304 -62.64 7.96 -5.50
C VAL A 304 -62.39 6.78 -6.44
#